data_AF-A0A830EJF9-F1
#
_entry.id   AF-A0A830EJF9-F1
#
_cell.length_a   1.000
_cell.length_b   1.000
_cell.length_c   1.000
_cell.angle_alpha   90.00
_cell.angle_beta   90.00
_cell.angle_gamma   90.00
#
_symmetry.space_group_name_H-M   'P 1'
#
loop_
_entity.id
_entity.type
_entity.pdbx_description
1 polymer ?
#
loop_
_entity_poly.entity_id
_entity_poly.type
_entity_poly.pdbx_seq_one_letter_code
_entity_poly.pdbx_strand_id
1 'polypeptide(L)'
;MEWTRSRKEKGLEEWTREDGYATIRRRRRPDGEWVVRLDRLHQAPAGRDYRRERIADETAAREVLDAWIADGGGEDTQATTGE
;
A
#
# COMPACT_ATOMS: atom_id res chain seq x y z
N MET A 1 -6.98 7.59 -10.30
CA MET A 1 -5.84 6.71 -10.67
C MET A 1 -6.36 5.29 -10.69
N GLU A 2 -6.24 4.58 -11.81
CA GLU A 2 -6.72 3.20 -11.88
C GLU A 2 -5.67 2.25 -11.28
N TRP A 3 -6.14 1.40 -10.36
CA TRP A 3 -5.36 0.34 -9.75
C TRP A 3 -5.92 -0.99 -10.22
N THR A 4 -5.04 -1.84 -10.74
CA THR A 4 -5.41 -3.15 -11.24
C THR A 4 -5.04 -4.21 -10.21
N ARG A 5 -6.00 -5.03 -9.81
CA ARG A 5 -5.75 -6.15 -8.89
C ARG A 5 -4.99 -7.26 -9.62
N SER A 6 -3.67 -7.22 -9.55
CA SER A 6 -2.80 -8.20 -10.20
C SER A 6 -2.88 -9.59 -9.56
N ARG A 7 -3.11 -9.67 -8.24
CA ARG A 7 -3.15 -10.96 -7.54
C ARG A 7 -4.14 -10.95 -6.38
N LYS A 8 -4.90 -12.05 -6.24
CA LYS A 8 -5.79 -12.28 -5.10
C LYS A 8 -5.80 -13.75 -4.71
N GLU A 9 -5.35 -14.04 -3.51
CA GLU A 9 -5.32 -15.36 -2.88
C GLU A 9 -5.85 -15.27 -1.44
N LYS A 10 -6.05 -16.42 -0.79
CA LYS A 10 -6.50 -16.49 0.60
C LYS A 10 -5.46 -15.83 1.52
N GLY A 11 -5.72 -14.57 1.89
CA GLY A 11 -4.82 -13.79 2.72
C GLY A 11 -3.68 -13.12 1.97
N LEU A 12 -3.74 -13.00 0.65
CA LEU A 12 -2.78 -12.17 -0.10
C LEU A 12 -3.51 -11.43 -1.21
N GLU A 13 -3.41 -10.11 -1.22
CA GLU A 13 -3.89 -9.26 -2.30
C GLU A 13 -2.78 -8.35 -2.78
N GLU A 14 -2.60 -8.27 -4.09
CA GLU A 14 -1.63 -7.42 -4.75
C GLU A 14 -2.34 -6.59 -5.81
N TRP A 15 -2.03 -5.31 -5.79
CA TRP A 15 -2.58 -4.29 -6.66
C TRP A 15 -1.42 -3.56 -7.28
N THR A 16 -1.43 -3.49 -8.60
CA THR A 16 -0.45 -2.74 -9.37
C THR A 16 -1.16 -1.54 -9.95
N ARG A 17 -0.58 -0.36 -9.75
CA ARG A 17 -1.05 0.84 -10.41
C ARG A 17 -0.80 0.69 -11.90
N GLU A 18 -1.74 1.12 -12.74
CA GLU A 18 -1.61 0.96 -14.19
C GLU A 18 -0.33 1.59 -14.76
N ASP A 19 0.14 2.67 -14.15
CA ASP A 19 1.40 3.31 -14.53
C ASP A 19 2.65 2.44 -14.29
N GLY A 20 2.54 1.30 -13.59
CA GLY A 20 3.66 0.40 -13.28
C GLY A 20 4.67 0.95 -12.25
N TYR A 21 4.50 2.19 -11.81
CA TYR A 21 5.37 2.86 -10.84
C TYR A 21 4.98 2.65 -9.38
N ALA A 22 3.84 2.03 -9.10
CA ALA A 22 3.41 1.74 -7.73
C ALA A 22 2.75 0.37 -7.61
N THR A 23 3.03 -0.31 -6.51
CA THR A 23 2.43 -1.60 -6.18
C THR A 23 2.05 -1.63 -4.71
N ILE A 24 0.79 -1.99 -4.41
CA ILE A 24 0.31 -2.22 -3.06
C ILE A 24 0.10 -3.71 -2.85
N ARG A 25 0.64 -4.24 -1.75
CA ARG A 25 0.55 -5.65 -1.39
C ARG A 25 0.05 -5.78 0.04
N ARG A 26 -1.09 -6.43 0.20
CA ARG A 26 -1.68 -6.84 1.47
C ARG A 26 -1.44 -8.33 1.68
N ARG A 27 -0.81 -8.72 2.79
CA ARG A 27 -0.54 -10.11 3.14
C ARG A 27 -0.94 -10.41 4.58
N ARG A 28 -1.65 -11.51 4.77
CA ARG A 28 -1.93 -12.14 6.06
C ARG A 28 -0.72 -12.95 6.51
N ARG A 29 -0.33 -12.74 7.76
CA ARG A 29 0.69 -13.49 8.46
C ARG A 29 0.11 -14.75 9.09
N PRO A 30 0.95 -15.78 9.32
CA PRO A 30 0.54 -16.95 10.09
C PRO A 30 0.14 -16.59 11.53
N ASP A 31 0.69 -15.50 12.06
CA ASP A 31 0.38 -14.95 13.39
C ASP A 31 -1.03 -14.33 13.48
N GLY A 32 -1.78 -14.25 12.37
CA GLY A 32 -3.12 -13.64 12.31
C GLY A 32 -3.12 -12.18 11.89
N GLU A 33 -1.98 -11.49 12.01
CA GLU A 33 -1.79 -10.10 11.60
C GLU A 33 -1.81 -9.92 10.07
N TRP A 34 -2.06 -8.70 9.63
CA TRP A 34 -2.03 -8.26 8.25
C TRP A 34 -0.95 -7.22 8.04
N VAL A 35 -0.30 -7.28 6.88
CA VAL A 35 0.74 -6.33 6.48
C VAL A 35 0.34 -5.74 5.14
N VAL A 36 0.19 -4.43 5.08
CA VAL A 36 -0.04 -3.68 3.84
C VAL A 36 1.25 -2.92 3.52
N ARG A 37 1.78 -3.15 2.32
CA ARG A 37 3.00 -2.51 1.83
C ARG A 37 2.69 -1.79 0.54
N LEU A 38 3.15 -0.55 0.42
CA LEU A 38 3.15 0.22 -0.82
C LEU A 38 4.61 0.42 -1.21
N ASP A 39 4.94 -0.03 -2.42
CA ASP A 39 6.22 0.19 -3.07
C ASP A 39 5.99 1.16 -4.22
N ARG A 40 6.62 2.34 -4.17
CA ARG A 40 6.57 3.34 -5.24
C ARG A 40 7.97 3.54 -5.83
N LEU A 41 8.14 3.22 -7.10
CA LEU A 41 9.30 3.66 -7.88
C LEU A 41 9.05 5.07 -8.38
N HIS A 42 9.73 6.05 -7.80
CA HIS A 42 9.95 7.31 -8.50
C HIS A 42 11.11 7.14 -9.49
N GLN A 43 10.92 7.59 -10.75
CA GLN A 43 12.02 7.71 -11.72
C GLN A 43 12.98 8.89 -11.42
N ALA A 44 12.73 9.66 -10.36
CA ALA A 44 13.48 10.86 -9.99
C ALA A 44 14.54 10.56 -8.91
N PRO A 45 15.63 11.36 -8.80
CA PRO A 45 16.73 11.12 -7.85
C PRO A 45 16.33 11.18 -6.36
N ALA A 46 15.10 11.58 -6.06
CA ALA A 46 14.53 11.63 -4.71
C ALA A 46 13.94 10.27 -4.29
N GLY A 47 14.75 9.20 -4.35
CA GLY A 47 14.49 7.94 -3.66
C GLY A 47 13.26 7.12 -4.07
N ARG A 48 13.26 5.85 -3.67
CA ARG A 48 12.07 4.99 -3.68
C ARG A 48 11.24 5.32 -2.45
N ASP A 49 9.94 5.52 -2.63
CA ASP A 49 9.02 5.67 -1.50
C ASP A 49 8.51 4.29 -1.07
N TYR A 50 8.72 3.99 0.20
CA TYR A 50 8.35 2.72 0.81
C TYR A 50 7.46 2.99 2.00
N ARG A 51 6.21 2.52 1.94
CA ARG A 51 5.29 2.55 3.07
C ARG A 51 4.90 1.14 3.49
N ARG A 52 4.91 0.90 4.80
CA ARG A 52 4.54 -0.39 5.40
C ARG A 52 3.71 -0.14 6.65
N GLU A 53 2.51 -0.70 6.67
CA GLU A 53 1.66 -0.76 7.85
C GLU A 53 1.39 -2.22 8.23
N ARG A 54 1.41 -2.48 9.53
CA ARG A 54 1.07 -3.78 10.12
C ARG A 54 -0.16 -3.58 10.99
N ILE A 55 -1.18 -4.37 10.74
CA ILE A 55 -2.49 -4.23 11.36
C ILE A 55 -2.92 -5.61 11.83
N ALA A 56 -3.34 -5.77 13.08
CA ALA A 56 -3.81 -7.07 13.56
C ALA A 56 -5.16 -7.46 12.96
N ASP A 57 -6.00 -6.47 12.60
CA ASP A 57 -7.35 -6.67 12.09
C ASP A 57 -7.43 -6.69 10.55
N GLU A 58 -8.19 -7.63 9.99
CA GLU A 58 -8.41 -7.75 8.54
C GLU A 58 -9.16 -6.54 7.98
N THR A 59 -10.15 -6.05 8.71
CA THR A 59 -11.03 -4.96 8.30
C THR A 59 -10.21 -3.68 8.19
N ALA A 60 -9.46 -3.35 9.25
CA ALA A 60 -8.58 -2.19 9.24
C ALA A 60 -7.48 -2.31 8.16
N ALA A 61 -6.93 -3.50 7.92
CA ALA A 61 -5.99 -3.70 6.82
C ALA A 61 -6.61 -3.48 5.43
N ARG A 62 -7.91 -3.76 5.29
CA ARG A 62 -8.66 -3.46 4.06
C ARG A 62 -8.94 -1.97 3.92
N GLU A 63 -9.28 -1.28 5.00
CA GLU A 63 -9.48 0.17 4.98
C GLU A 63 -8.21 0.92 4.60
N VAL A 64 -7.05 0.52 5.15
CA VAL A 64 -5.74 1.07 4.76
C VAL A 64 -5.46 0.84 3.27
N LEU A 65 -5.73 -0.38 2.78
CA LEU A 65 -5.57 -0.70 1.35
C LEU A 65 -6.46 0.20 0.47
N ASP A 66 -7.74 0.33 0.83
CA ASP A 66 -8.72 1.12 0.08
C ASP A 66 -8.36 2.61 0.09
N ALA A 67 -7.96 3.13 1.26
CA ALA A 67 -7.48 4.50 1.41
C ALA A 67 -6.28 4.78 0.51
N TRP A 68 -5.31 3.86 0.45
CA TRP A 68 -4.13 4.03 -0.42
C TRP A 68 -4.46 3.95 -1.91
N ILE A 69 -5.42 3.10 -2.29
CA ILE A 69 -5.91 3.01 -3.66
C ILE A 69 -6.62 4.31 -4.06
N ALA A 70 -7.52 4.79 -3.20
CA ALA A 70 -8.31 6.01 -3.42
C ALA A 70 -7.40 7.25 -3.50
N ASP A 71 -6.41 7.34 -2.63
CA ASP A 71 -5.43 8.42 -2.58
C ASP A 71 -4.40 8.36 -3.72
N GLY A 72 -4.23 7.21 -4.38
CA GLY A 72 -3.24 7.07 -5.47
C GLY A 72 -1.82 6.73 -4.99
N GLY A 73 -1.70 6.29 -3.74
CA GLY A 73 -0.47 5.79 -3.12
C GLY A 73 0.29 6.84 -2.30
N GLY A 74 -0.39 7.76 -1.64
CA GLY A 74 0.24 8.89 -0.95
C GLY A 74 0.59 9.97 -1.96
N GLU A 75 -0.36 10.77 -2.43
CA GLU A 75 0.03 12.17 -2.67
C GLU A 75 0.52 12.69 -1.33
N ASP A 76 1.78 13.15 -1.29
CA ASP A 76 2.50 13.53 -0.08
C ASP A 76 1.66 14.50 0.76
N THR A 77 0.90 13.94 1.71
CA THR A 77 0.52 14.68 2.89
C THR A 77 1.62 14.35 3.88
N GLN A 78 2.77 15.03 3.73
CA GLN A 78 3.62 15.32 4.86
C GLN A 78 2.72 15.84 5.99
N ALA A 79 2.33 14.93 6.89
CA ALA A 79 1.94 15.30 8.23
C ALA A 79 3.20 15.91 8.83
N THR A 80 3.24 17.23 8.84
CA THR A 80 4.09 18.06 9.67
C THR A 80 3.97 17.54 11.11
N THR A 81 4.87 16.63 11.49
CA THR A 81 5.20 16.42 12.90
C THR A 81 6.05 17.63 13.26
N GLY A 82 5.38 18.66 13.76
CA GLY A 82 6.03 19.83 14.31
C GLY A 82 6.76 19.46 15.59
N GLU A 83 7.90 20.11 15.77
CA GLU A 83 8.29 20.70 17.05
C GLU A 83 9.18 21.93 16.77
#